data_AF-A0A853IPA0-F1
#
_entry.id   AF-A0A853IPA0-F1
#
_cell.length_a   1.000
_cell.length_b   1.000
_cell.length_c   1.000
_cell.angle_alpha   90.00
_cell.angle_beta   90.00
_cell.angle_gamma   90.00
#
_symmetry.space_group_name_H-M   'P 1'
#
loop_
_entity.id
_entity.type
_entity.pdbx_description
1 polymer ?
#
loop_
_entity_poly.entity_id
_entity_poly.type
_entity_poly.pdbx_seq_one_letter_code
_entity_poly.pdbx_strand_id
1 'polypeptide(L)' 'MIKKPNLLSIKDWIATRFISGAPSISTVNRLCREGKLPATKIGNTWYIEADIEKSMTGNELVDKVLNGL' A
#
# COMPACT_ATOMS: atom_id res chain seq x y z
N MET A 1 -8.72 -13.00 -20.33
CA MET A 1 -8.06 -11.68 -20.27
C MET A 1 -7.66 -11.43 -18.83
N ILE A 2 -6.36 -11.44 -18.52
CA ILE A 2 -5.85 -11.29 -17.16
C ILE A 2 -6.04 -9.81 -16.79
N LYS A 3 -7.00 -9.50 -15.90
CA LYS A 3 -7.17 -8.15 -15.34
C LYS A 3 -5.82 -7.78 -14.72
N LYS A 4 -5.19 -6.70 -15.22
CA LYS A 4 -4.00 -6.16 -14.56
C LYS A 4 -4.39 -5.86 -13.11
N PRO A 5 -3.66 -6.39 -12.11
CA PRO A 5 -3.96 -6.10 -10.72
C PRO A 5 -3.91 -4.58 -10.54
N ASN A 6 -4.79 -4.02 -9.72
CA ASN A 6 -4.84 -2.60 -9.43
C ASN A 6 -3.50 -2.13 -8.81
N LEU A 7 -2.55 -1.79 -9.67
CA LEU A 7 -1.26 -1.23 -9.34
C LEU A 7 -1.45 0.27 -9.15
N LEU A 8 -1.61 0.68 -7.89
CA LEU A 8 -1.71 2.09 -7.55
C LEU A 8 -0.31 2.65 -7.31
N SER A 9 -0.09 3.89 -7.77
CA SER A 9 1.08 4.63 -7.32
C SER A 9 0.99 4.84 -5.81
N ILE A 10 2.12 5.03 -5.13
CA ILE A 10 2.12 5.33 -3.68
C ILE A 10 1.17 6.49 -3.36
N LYS A 11 1.17 7.53 -4.20
CA LYS A 11 0.34 8.72 -4.00
C LYS A 11 -1.16 8.40 -4.12
N ASP A 12 -1.55 7.66 -5.16
CA ASP A 12 -2.95 7.30 -5.38
C ASP A 12 -3.44 6.30 -4.33
N TRP A 13 -2.56 5.37 -3.91
CA TRP A 13 -2.86 4.45 -2.82
C TRP A 13 -3.11 5.20 -1.52
N ILE A 14 -2.24 6.14 -1.15
CA ILE A 14 -2.42 6.97 0.04
C ILE A 14 -3.75 7.74 -0.03
N ALA A 15 -4.01 8.42 -1.15
CA ALA A 15 -5.22 9.22 -1.33
C ALA A 15 -6.51 8.38 -1.31
N THR A 16 -6.45 7.13 -1.76
CA THR A 16 -7.59 6.20 -1.77
C THR A 16 -7.84 5.60 -0.39
N ARG A 17 -6.79 5.30 0.38
CA ARG A 17 -6.88 4.58 1.67
C ARG A 17 -6.99 5.50 2.88
N PHE A 18 -6.38 6.68 2.84
CA PHE A 18 -6.26 7.59 3.98
C PHE A 18 -6.92 8.93 3.65
N ILE A 19 -8.14 9.11 4.17
CA ILE A 19 -8.88 10.38 4.08
C ILE A 19 -8.31 11.41 5.05
N SER A 20 -7.75 10.95 6.19
CA SER A 20 -7.04 11.75 7.19
C SER A 20 -5.91 10.91 7.81
N GLY A 21 -4.81 11.55 8.23
CA GLY A 21 -3.66 10.84 8.84
C GLY A 21 -2.81 10.02 7.86
N ALA A 22 -2.75 10.44 6.58
CA ALA A 22 -2.00 9.76 5.55
C ALA A 22 -0.49 9.64 5.88
N PRO A 23 0.12 8.44 5.77
CA PRO A 23 1.55 8.29 5.92
C PRO A 23 2.28 9.02 4.80
N SER A 24 3.44 9.61 5.11
CA SER A 24 4.27 10.24 4.09
C SER A 24 4.74 9.22 3.04
N ILE A 25 4.98 9.70 1.81
CA ILE A 25 5.49 8.88 0.70
C ILE A 25 6.79 8.15 1.08
N SER A 26 7.65 8.77 1.88
CA SER A 26 8.88 8.18 2.42
C SER A 26 8.60 6.97 3.32
N THR A 27 7.61 7.07 4.21
CA THR A 27 7.15 5.97 5.07
C THR A 27 6.65 4.81 4.22
N VAL A 28 5.81 5.08 3.22
CA VAL A 28 5.29 4.03 2.34
C VAL A 28 6.41 3.38 1.52
N ASN A 29 7.35 4.15 0.98
CA ASN A 29 8.53 3.58 0.31
C ASN A 29 9.36 2.68 1.25
N ARG A 30 9.51 3.07 2.52
CA ARG A 30 10.17 2.21 3.52
C ARG A 30 9.40 0.91 3.71
N LEU A 31 8.07 0.97 3.86
CA LEU A 31 7.22 -0.22 4.01
C LEU A 31 7.29 -1.15 2.78
N CYS A 32 7.32 -0.58 1.57
CA CYS A 32 7.53 -1.36 0.33
C CYS A 32 8.89 -2.05 0.32
N ARG A 33 9.96 -1.34 0.72
CA ARG A 33 11.31 -1.91 0.82
C ARG A 33 11.44 -2.97 1.91
N GLU A 34 10.72 -2.81 3.01
CA GLU A 34 10.65 -3.78 4.11
C GLU A 34 9.76 -4.99 3.78
N GLY A 35 9.06 -5.00 2.64
CA GLY A 35 8.14 -6.08 2.27
C GLY A 35 6.86 -6.14 3.10
N LYS A 36 6.55 -5.07 3.85
CA LYS A 36 5.34 -4.97 4.68
C LYS A 36 4.08 -4.64 3.87
N LEU A 37 4.27 -4.11 2.65
CA LEU A 37 3.19 -3.89 1.71
C LEU A 37 3.43 -4.74 0.46
N PRO A 38 2.37 -5.33 -0.14
CA PRO A 38 2.47 -5.97 -1.43
C PRO A 38 2.68 -4.90 -2.49
N ALA A 39 3.95 -4.61 -2.76
CA ALA A 39 4.37 -3.60 -3.70
C ALA A 39 5.37 -4.18 -4.69
N THR A 40 5.15 -3.89 -5.95
CA THR A 40 6.00 -4.30 -7.05
C THR A 40 6.74 -3.08 -7.58
N LYS A 41 8.08 -3.16 -7.64
CA LYS A 41 8.90 -2.13 -8.27
C LYS A 41 8.91 -2.34 -9.77
N ILE A 42 8.36 -1.38 -10.51
CA ILE A 42 8.36 -1.40 -11.99
C ILE A 42 9.26 -0.25 -12.45
N GLY A 43 10.40 -0.60 -13.04
CA GLY A 43 11.44 0.38 -13.37
C GLY A 43 12.02 1.06 -12.12
N ASN A 44 11.83 2.37 -12.01
CA ASN A 44 12.30 3.16 -10.87
C ASN A 44 11.18 3.54 -9.88
N THR A 45 9.96 3.09 -10.11
CA THR A 45 8.79 3.49 -9.31
C THR A 45 8.18 2.28 -8.60
N TRP A 46 7.75 2.47 -7.36
CA TRP A 46 7.03 1.47 -6.58
C TRP A 46 5.53 1.60 -6.84
N TYR A 47 4.89 0.47 -7.12
CA TYR A 47 3.45 0.36 -7.31
C TYR A 47 2.89 -0.62 -6.29
N ILE A 48 1.82 -0.23 -5.61
CA ILE A 48 1.17 -1.05 -4.58
C ILE A 48 0.04 -1.82 -5.22
N GLU A 49 0.03 -3.13 -4.99
CA GLU A 49 -1.01 -4.04 -5.48
C GLU A 49 -2.19 -4.02 -4.52
N ALA A 50 -3.07 -3.03 -4.69
CA ALA A 50 -4.22 -2.82 -3.81
C ALA A 50 -5.22 -3.98 -3.81
N ASP A 51 -5.26 -4.77 -4.88
CA ASP A 51 -6.11 -5.97 -4.99
C ASP A 51 -5.59 -7.12 -4.11
N ILE A 52 -4.26 -7.30 -4.09
CA ILE A 52 -3.58 -8.25 -3.20
C ILE A 52 -3.68 -7.75 -1.76
N GLU A 53 -3.49 -6.45 -1.53
CA GLU A 53 -3.68 -5.86 -0.21
C GLU A 53 -5.10 -6.08 0.30
N LYS A 54 -6.16 -5.80 -0.47
CA LYS A 54 -7.55 -6.10 -0.05
C LYS A 54 -7.79 -7.58 0.25
N SER A 55 -7.16 -8.47 -0.51
CA SER A 55 -7.29 -9.91 -0.31
C SER A 55 -6.49 -10.42 0.89
N MET A 56 -5.35 -9.78 1.21
CA MET A 56 -4.54 -10.06 2.40
C MET A 56 -5.10 -9.40 3.66
N THR A 57 -5.78 -8.26 3.50
CA THR A 57 -6.35 -7.47 4.58
C THR A 57 -7.77 -7.94 4.89
N GLY A 58 -7.85 -9.23 5.23
CA GLY A 58 -8.83 -9.79 6.15
C GLY A 58 -8.20 -10.09 7.52
N ASN A 59 -7.05 -9.48 7.84
CA ASN A 59 -6.22 -9.89 8.97
C ASN A 59 -5.57 -8.68 9.65
N GLU A 60 -6.05 -8.37 10.86
CA GLU A 60 -5.49 -7.75 12.10
C GLU A 60 -4.30 -6.74 12.07
N LEU A 61 -3.57 -6.54 10.98
CA LEU A 61 -2.35 -5.73 10.91
C LEU A 61 -2.61 -4.25 10.55
N VAL A 62 -3.70 -3.96 9.84
CA VAL A 62 -4.10 -2.57 9.54
C VAL A 62 -4.62 -1.83 10.77
N ASP A 63 -5.25 -2.55 11.70
CA ASP A 63 -5.69 -2.00 12.99
C ASP A 63 -4.52 -1.51 13.85
N LYS A 64 -3.36 -2.18 13.79
CA LYS A 64 -2.15 -1.78 14.52
C LYS A 64 -1.43 -0.56 13.93
N VAL A 65 -1.61 -0.27 12.64
CA VAL A 65 -1.09 0.96 12.03
C VAL A 65 -1.99 2.15 12.35
N LEU A 66 -3.28 1.93 12.60
CA LEU A 66 -4.26 2.97 12.96
C LEU A 66 -4.36 3.24 14.48
N ASN A 67 -3.96 2.30 15.35
CA ASN A 67 -3.89 2.46 16.81
C ASN A 67 -2.50 2.87 17.34
N GLY A 68 -1.72 3.58 16.52
CA GLY A 68 -0.39 4.03 16.87
C GLY A 68 -0.31 5.52 17.18
N LEU A 69 -1.24 6.08 17.97
CA LEU A 69 -1.13 7.36 18.70
C LEU A 69 -2.20 7.45 19.80
#